data_AF-A0A9X5HFV9-F1
#
_entry.id   AF-A0A9X5HFV9-F1
#
_cell.length_a   1.000
_cell.length_b   1.000
_cell.length_c   1.000
_cell.angle_alpha   90.00
_cell.angle_beta   90.00
_cell.angle_gamma   90.00
#
_symmetry.space_group_name_H-M   'P 1'
#
loop_
_entity.id
_entity.type
_entity.pdbx_description
1 polymer ?
#
loop_
_entity_poly.entity_id
_entity_poly.type
_entity_poly.pdbx_seq_one_letter_code
_entity_poly.pdbx_strand_id
1 'polypeptide(L)' 'VRLAGQAVTYLESSPCQYEHAAARTEYGVLARSVPDLERGEALARSCGADGLVERARAELATGVGRR' A
#
# COMPACT_ATOMS: atom_id res chain seq x y z
N VAL A 1 -12.21 -2.41 5.73
CA VAL A 1 -11.14 -1.38 5.69
C VAL A 1 -10.60 -0.95 7.06
N ARG A 2 -11.42 -0.88 8.13
CA ARG A 2 -10.99 -0.36 9.45
C ARG A 2 -9.70 -0.98 10.01
N LEU A 3 -9.60 -2.31 10.08
CA LEU A 3 -8.42 -2.99 10.65
C LEU A 3 -7.15 -2.73 9.82
N ALA A 4 -7.24 -2.76 8.49
CA ALA A 4 -6.12 -2.44 7.61
C ALA A 4 -5.67 -0.97 7.77
N GLY A 5 -6.61 -0.03 7.96
CA GLY A 5 -6.27 1.36 8.26
C GLY A 5 -5.54 1.52 9.60
N GLN A 6 -5.98 0.78 10.63
CA GLN A 6 -5.27 0.77 11.92
C GLN A 6 -3.86 0.18 11.79
N ALA A 7 -3.69 -0.90 11.02
CA ALA A 7 -2.38 -1.49 10.77
C ALA A 7 -1.41 -0.49 10.13
N VAL A 8 -1.86 0.27 9.12
CA VAL A 8 -1.07 1.35 8.51
C VAL A 8 -0.66 2.37 9.57
N THR A 9 -1.59 2.89 10.38
CA THR A 9 -1.27 3.87 11.41
C THR A 9 -0.25 3.37 12.43
N TYR A 10 -0.35 2.10 12.84
CA TYR A 10 0.63 1.52 13.77
C TYR A 10 2.00 1.31 13.11
N LEU A 11 2.05 0.97 11.82
CA LEU A 11 3.29 0.72 11.10
C LEU A 11 3.99 2.01 10.64
N GLU A 12 3.26 3.13 10.54
CA GLU A 12 3.83 4.44 10.22
C GLU A 12 4.86 4.93 11.25
N SER A 13 4.69 4.56 12.53
CA SER A 13 5.65 4.85 13.60
C SER A 13 6.72 3.75 13.78
N SER A 14 6.66 2.68 12.99
CA SER A 14 7.56 1.53 13.08
C SER A 14 8.76 1.66 12.13
N PRO A 15 9.95 1.16 12.49
CA PRO A 15 11.08 1.06 11.55
C PRO A 15 10.87 0.00 10.46
N CYS A 16 9.85 -0.85 10.58
CA CYS A 16 9.53 -1.95 9.68
C CYS A 16 8.92 -1.45 8.35
N GLN A 17 9.77 -0.92 7.45
CA GLN A 17 9.32 -0.31 6.19
C GLN A 17 8.64 -1.29 5.23
N TYR A 18 9.08 -2.55 5.19
CA TYR A 18 8.48 -3.56 4.32
C TYR A 18 7.02 -3.84 4.74
N GLU A 19 6.78 -4.04 6.03
CA GLU A 19 5.48 -4.29 6.62
C GLU A 19 4.56 -3.08 6.43
N HIS A 20 5.10 -1.87 6.60
CA HIS A 20 4.34 -0.65 6.32
C HIS A 20 3.96 -0.57 4.83
N ALA A 21 4.87 -0.90 3.90
CA ALA A 21 4.54 -0.95 2.47
C ALA A 21 3.44 -1.98 2.16
N ALA A 22 3.52 -3.17 2.76
CA ALA A 22 2.55 -4.22 2.60
C ALA A 22 1.17 -3.79 3.11
N ALA A 23 1.09 -3.25 4.33
CA ALA A 23 -0.15 -2.77 4.93
C ALA A 23 -0.76 -1.61 4.14
N ARG A 24 0.06 -0.68 3.63
CA ARG A 24 -0.39 0.46 2.82
C ARG A 24 -1.00 -0.01 1.50
N THR A 25 -0.33 -0.96 0.83
CA THR A 25 -0.81 -1.56 -0.42
C THR A 25 -2.13 -2.31 -0.20
N GLU A 26 -2.21 -3.15 0.82
CA GLU A 26 -3.44 -3.89 1.17
C GLU A 26 -4.59 -2.93 1.51
N TYR A 27 -4.31 -1.88 2.31
CA TYR A 27 -5.30 -0.87 2.63
C TYR A 27 -5.81 -0.16 1.37
N GLY A 28 -4.92 0.23 0.46
CA GLY A 28 -5.27 0.84 -0.83
C GLY A 28 -6.20 -0.03 -1.67
N VAL A 29 -5.92 -1.34 -1.77
CA VAL A 29 -6.80 -2.31 -2.46
C VAL A 29 -8.17 -2.38 -1.79
N LEU A 30 -8.20 -2.64 -0.47
CA LEU A 30 -9.45 -2.81 0.28
C LEU A 30 -10.32 -1.55 0.30
N ALA A 31 -9.68 -0.37 0.37
CA ALA A 31 -10.35 0.93 0.39
C ALA A 31 -10.68 1.47 -1.01
N ARG A 32 -10.21 0.79 -2.07
CA ARG A 32 -10.25 1.29 -3.45
C ARG A 32 -9.66 2.69 -3.60
N SER A 33 -8.53 2.93 -2.95
CA SER A 33 -7.90 4.24 -2.83
C SER A 33 -6.62 4.29 -3.65
N VAL A 34 -6.67 4.98 -4.80
CA VAL A 34 -5.49 5.24 -5.64
C VAL A 34 -4.38 5.94 -4.85
N PRO A 35 -4.65 7.01 -4.06
CA PRO A 35 -3.60 7.67 -3.29
C PRO A 35 -2.92 6.76 -2.27
N ASP A 36 -3.64 5.78 -1.70
CA ASP A 36 -3.03 4.82 -0.77
C ASP A 36 -2.22 3.75 -1.50
N LEU A 37 -2.64 3.33 -2.70
CA LEU A 37 -1.84 2.45 -3.56
C LEU A 37 -0.55 3.12 -4.03
N GLU A 38 -0.60 4.39 -4.44
CA GLU A 38 0.59 5.17 -4.85
C GLU A 38 1.58 5.34 -3.69
N ARG A 39 1.07 5.62 -2.48
CA ARG A 39 1.90 5.68 -1.27
C ARG A 39 2.50 4.33 -0.92
N GLY A 40 1.74 3.24 -1.10
CA GLY A 40 2.23 1.87 -0.93
C GLY A 40 3.34 1.53 -1.93
N GLU A 41 3.17 1.86 -3.21
CA GLU A 41 4.20 1.65 -4.25
C GLU A 41 5.47 2.45 -3.94
N ALA A 42 5.34 3.72 -3.57
CA ALA A 42 6.49 4.57 -3.25
C ALA A 42 7.30 4.02 -2.08
N LEU A 43 6.61 3.56 -1.02
CA LEU A 43 7.26 2.98 0.15
C LEU A 43 7.89 1.61 -0.17
N ALA A 44 7.21 0.77 -0.96
CA ALA A 44 7.76 -0.48 -1.44
C ALA A 44 9.05 -0.27 -2.24
N ARG A 45 9.07 0.76 -3.10
CA ARG A 45 10.24 1.12 -3.89
C ARG A 45 11.39 1.60 -3.01
N SER A 46 11.13 2.40 -1.97
CA SER A 46 12.19 2.91 -1.09
C SER A 46 12.85 1.83 -0.25
N CYS A 47 12.14 0.73 0.05
CA CYS A 47 12.68 -0.39 0.81
C CYS A 47 13.10 -1.61 -0.04
N GLY A 48 13.03 -1.52 -1.37
CA GLY A 48 13.43 -2.61 -2.29
C GLY A 48 12.47 -3.80 -2.32
N ALA A 49 11.20 -3.57 -1.97
CA ALA A 49 10.16 -4.60 -1.95
C ALA A 49 9.53 -4.78 -3.34
N ASP A 50 10.30 -5.29 -4.31
CA ASP A 50 9.89 -5.36 -5.72
C ASP A 50 8.56 -6.10 -5.94
N GLY A 51 8.30 -7.18 -5.19
CA GLY A 51 7.03 -7.90 -5.26
C GLY A 51 5.81 -7.06 -4.84
N LEU A 52 6.00 -6.11 -3.91
CA LEU A 52 4.97 -5.15 -3.51
C LEU A 52 4.80 -4.03 -4.54
N VAL A 53 5.90 -3.59 -5.18
CA VAL A 53 5.85 -2.61 -6.28
C VAL A 53 5.02 -3.15 -7.44
N GLU A 54 5.32 -4.36 -7.89
CA GLU A 54 4.60 -4.99 -9.00
C GLU A 54 3.13 -5.23 -8.67
N ARG A 55 2.83 -5.62 -7.42
CA ARG A 55 1.44 -5.75 -6.96
C ARG A 55 0.71 -4.42 -6.97
N ALA A 56 1.28 -3.35 -6.39
CA ALA A 56 0.63 -2.04 -6.34
C ALA A 56 0.36 -1.50 -7.76
N ARG A 57 1.32 -1.65 -8.67
CA ARG A 57 1.15 -1.26 -10.09
C ARG A 57 0.06 -2.05 -10.79
N ALA A 58 -0.03 -3.36 -10.55
CA ALA A 58 -1.09 -4.18 -11.12
C ALA A 58 -2.48 -3.71 -10.66
N GLU A 59 -2.64 -3.40 -9.38
CA GLU A 59 -3.91 -2.90 -8.82
C GLU A 59 -4.28 -1.49 -9.31
N LEU A 60 -3.28 -0.63 -9.53
CA LEU A 60 -3.47 0.67 -10.17
C LEU A 60 -3.91 0.52 -11.64
N ALA A 61 -3.31 -0.41 -12.38
CA ALA A 61 -3.63 -0.67 -13.78
C ALA A 61 -5.02 -1.30 -13.97
N THR A 62 -5.47 -2.15 -13.04
CA THR A 62 -6.81 -2.76 -13.07
C THR A 62 -7.93 -1.78 -12.70
N GLY A 63 -7.59 -0.54 -12.32
CA GLY A 63 -8.56 0.55 -12.17
C GLY A 63 -9.28 0.56 -10.82
N VAL A 64 -8.64 0.05 -9.77
CA VAL A 64 -9.08 0.24 -8.38
C VAL A 64 -9.07 1.75 -8.07
N GLY A 65 -10.20 2.42 -8.36
CA GLY A 65 -10.37 3.87 -8.16
C GLY A 65 -10.84 4.69 -9.37
N ARG A 66 -11.26 4.07 -10.48
CA ARG A 66 -12.12 4.78 -11.47
C ARG A 66 -13.50 5.06 -10.84
N ARG A 67 -13.66 6.24 -10.27
CA ARG A 67 -14.92 6.98 -10.19
C ARG A 67 -14.68 8.40 -10.64
#